data_AF-A0AAV2SKK2-F1
#
_entry.id   AF-A0AAV2SKK2-F1
#
_cell.length_a   1.000
_cell.length_b   1.000
_cell.length_c   1.000
_cell.angle_alpha   90.00
_cell.angle_beta   90.00
_cell.angle_gamma   90.00
#
_symmetry.space_group_name_H-M   'P 1'
#
loop_
_entity.id
_entity.type
_entity.pdbx_description
1 polymer ?
#
loop_
_entity_poly.entity_id
_entity_poly.type
_entity_poly.pdbx_seq_one_letter_code
_entity_poly.pdbx_strand_id
1 'polypeptide(L)'
;ACHVLPEGTSPQRAGKWAVTKNDYPWNKYPQYCAGLAYLLTPNLAGHLFRAAHVPSPPAPPRIWVDDVWVTGLLAESLQLQHHHLDLRYTYDHEEVKSWLSRARLQAAPPYTFVHLDTSDSEWHELLNQLWKRAELAHNITDKTVSWF
;
A
#
# COMPACT_ATOMS: atom_id res chain seq x y z
N ALA A 1 -2.02 -2.06 -2.33
CA ALA A 1 -1.88 -0.59 -2.33
C ALA A 1 -3.06 0.01 -1.56
N CYS A 2 -3.16 1.33 -1.44
CA CYS A 2 -4.14 1.98 -0.57
C CYS A 2 -5.58 1.56 -0.92
N HIS A 3 -6.12 0.66 -0.10
CA HIS A 3 -7.54 0.34 -0.01
C HIS A 3 -8.14 1.25 1.05
N VAL A 4 -8.91 2.25 0.63
CA VAL A 4 -9.47 3.21 1.59
C VAL A 4 -10.57 2.52 2.40
N LEU A 5 -10.33 2.39 3.70
CA LEU A 5 -11.35 1.98 4.66
C LEU A 5 -12.03 3.22 5.25
N PRO A 6 -13.36 3.22 5.35
CA PRO A 6 -14.10 4.40 5.76
C PRO A 6 -13.85 4.74 7.24
N GLU A 7 -14.11 6.00 7.58
CA GLU A 7 -14.23 6.43 8.96
C GLU A 7 -15.27 5.57 9.69
N GLY A 8 -15.01 5.26 10.96
CA GLY A 8 -15.91 4.44 11.76
C GLY A 8 -15.60 2.94 11.72
N THR A 9 -14.51 2.55 11.06
CA THR A 9 -13.98 1.18 11.13
C THR A 9 -13.62 0.84 12.57
N SER A 10 -14.09 -0.30 13.07
CA SER A 10 -13.87 -0.71 14.47
C SER A 10 -12.47 -1.33 14.65
N PRO A 11 -11.69 -0.93 15.67
CA PRO A 11 -10.44 -1.60 16.02
C PRO A 11 -10.66 -3.08 16.35
N GLN A 12 -9.81 -3.96 15.80
CA GLN A 12 -9.76 -5.35 16.26
C GLN A 12 -9.22 -5.38 17.68
N ARG A 13 -9.88 -6.13 18.57
CA ARG A 13 -9.47 -6.27 19.98
C ARG A 13 -8.83 -7.63 20.30
N ALA A 14 -8.72 -8.50 19.31
CA ALA A 14 -8.11 -9.81 19.40
C ALA A 14 -7.51 -10.20 18.03
N GLY A 15 -6.65 -11.22 18.01
CA GLY A 15 -6.00 -11.71 16.79
C GLY A 15 -4.75 -10.92 16.41
N LYS A 16 -4.23 -11.19 15.20
CA LYS A 16 -2.98 -10.62 14.69
C LYS A 16 -2.95 -9.09 14.77
N TRP A 17 -4.07 -8.45 14.47
CA TRP A 17 -4.18 -6.99 14.37
C TRP A 17 -4.80 -6.33 15.61
N ALA A 18 -4.72 -7.00 16.76
CA ALA A 18 -5.32 -6.51 18.00
C ALA A 18 -4.69 -5.18 18.46
N VAL A 19 -5.53 -4.21 18.79
CA VAL A 19 -5.14 -2.95 19.44
C VAL A 19 -5.89 -2.85 20.75
N THR A 20 -5.16 -2.73 21.87
CA THR A 20 -5.78 -2.72 23.19
C THR A 20 -6.53 -1.41 23.44
N LYS A 21 -7.40 -1.41 24.46
CA LYS A 21 -8.05 -0.19 24.93
C LYS A 21 -7.09 0.82 25.56
N ASN A 22 -5.96 0.34 26.06
CA ASN A 22 -4.91 1.21 26.61
C ASN A 22 -4.17 1.93 25.47
N ASP A 23 -3.88 1.24 24.37
CA ASP A 23 -3.22 1.84 23.20
C ASP A 23 -4.17 2.74 22.40
N TYR A 24 -5.44 2.33 22.29
CA TYR A 24 -6.46 3.07 21.56
C TYR A 24 -7.84 2.96 22.26
N PRO A 25 -8.20 3.93 23.12
CA PRO A 25 -9.43 3.87 23.91
C PRO A 25 -10.70 4.03 23.08
N TRP A 26 -10.63 4.75 21.95
CA TRP A 26 -11.78 4.99 21.07
C TRP A 26 -12.26 3.71 20.38
N ASN A 27 -13.53 3.70 19.98
CA ASN A 27 -14.19 2.55 19.36
C ASN A 27 -14.10 2.53 17.83
N LYS A 28 -13.55 3.59 17.25
CA LYS A 28 -13.66 3.90 15.82
C LYS A 28 -12.36 4.51 15.36
N TYR A 29 -11.80 3.99 14.28
CA TYR A 29 -10.69 4.61 13.57
C TYR A 29 -11.19 5.70 12.63
N PRO A 30 -10.33 6.69 12.32
CA PRO A 30 -10.56 7.59 11.19
C PRO A 30 -10.53 6.81 9.87
N GLN A 31 -10.79 7.49 8.75
CA GLN A 31 -10.50 6.95 7.43
C GLN A 31 -9.00 6.67 7.29
N TYR A 32 -8.62 5.53 6.71
CA TYR A 32 -7.21 5.17 6.47
C TYR A 32 -7.05 4.27 5.25
N CYS A 33 -5.82 4.15 4.74
CA CYS A 33 -5.45 3.18 3.73
C CYS A 33 -5.05 1.86 4.39
N ALA A 34 -5.71 0.76 4.04
CA ALA A 34 -5.22 -0.59 4.31
C ALA A 34 -4.50 -1.17 3.09
N GLY A 35 -3.64 -2.17 3.30
CA GLY A 35 -3.18 -3.06 2.24
C GLY A 35 -1.65 -3.10 2.10
N LEU A 36 -1.16 -3.35 0.88
CA LEU A 36 0.27 -3.61 0.65
C LEU A 36 1.18 -2.38 0.68
N ALA A 37 0.66 -1.20 0.32
CA ALA A 37 1.47 -0.01 0.06
C ALA A 37 0.59 1.24 -0.04
N TYR A 38 1.17 2.42 0.15
CA TYR A 38 0.57 3.70 -0.21
C TYR A 38 1.63 4.57 -0.90
N LEU A 39 1.17 5.56 -1.67
CA LEU A 39 2.04 6.51 -2.36
C LEU A 39 1.80 7.91 -1.82
N LEU A 40 2.88 8.66 -1.65
CA LEU A 40 2.84 10.04 -1.19
C LEU A 40 4.01 10.82 -1.79
N THR A 41 3.89 12.15 -1.80
CA THR A 41 4.99 13.01 -2.23
C THR A 41 6.04 13.12 -1.13
N PRO A 42 7.33 13.37 -1.46
CA PRO A 42 8.37 13.58 -0.44
C PRO A 42 8.05 14.70 0.55
N ASN A 43 7.38 15.77 0.08
CA ASN A 43 6.94 16.86 0.96
C ASN A 43 5.91 16.37 1.99
N LEU A 44 4.93 15.56 1.55
CA LEU A 44 3.94 14.97 2.43
C LEU A 44 4.57 14.02 3.46
N ALA A 45 5.60 13.27 3.08
CA ALA A 45 6.40 12.46 4.01
C ALA A 45 6.98 13.32 5.14
N GLY A 46 7.53 14.49 4.78
CA GLY A 46 8.04 15.46 5.75
C GLY A 46 6.97 16.02 6.69
N HIS A 47 5.75 16.26 6.20
CA HIS A 47 4.63 16.69 7.05
C HIS A 47 4.22 15.60 8.05
N LEU A 48 4.06 14.37 7.58
CA LEU A 48 3.73 13.22 8.43
C LEU A 48 4.82 12.98 9.48
N PHE A 49 6.09 13.08 9.09
CA PHE A 49 7.22 12.98 10.02
C PHE A 49 7.14 14.03 11.12
N ARG A 50 6.90 15.31 10.77
CA ARG A 50 6.75 16.37 11.77
C ARG A 50 5.55 16.13 12.69
N ALA A 51 4.41 15.75 12.13
CA ALA A 51 3.20 15.42 12.89
C ALA A 51 3.44 14.28 13.89
N ALA A 52 4.22 13.27 13.50
CA ALA A 52 4.58 12.14 14.36
C ALA A 52 5.44 12.52 15.58
N HIS A 53 6.11 13.68 15.54
CA HIS A 53 7.03 14.13 16.59
C HIS A 53 6.44 15.24 17.49
N VAL A 54 5.18 15.63 17.30
CA VAL A 54 4.54 16.66 18.14
C VAL A 54 4.41 16.14 19.58
N PRO A 55 5.08 16.76 20.57
CA PRO A 55 5.25 16.17 21.90
C PRO A 55 4.09 16.44 22.88
N SER A 56 2.91 16.91 22.45
CA SER A 56 1.85 17.33 23.38
C SER A 56 0.43 17.17 22.82
N PRO A 57 -0.58 16.95 23.68
CA PRO A 57 -1.98 16.83 23.27
C PRO A 57 -2.47 18.03 22.43
N PRO A 58 -3.28 17.78 21.38
CA PRO A 58 -3.86 16.49 21.01
C PRO A 58 -2.99 15.73 19.99
N ALA A 59 -1.77 15.34 20.34
CA ALA A 59 -1.02 14.36 19.56
C ALA A 59 -1.81 13.04 19.45
N PRO A 60 -1.94 12.45 18.25
CA PRO A 60 -2.63 11.20 18.07
C PRO A 60 -1.94 10.06 18.84
N PRO A 61 -2.70 9.06 19.34
CA PRO A 61 -2.13 7.90 19.99
C PRO A 61 -1.21 7.16 19.01
N ARG A 62 -0.02 6.77 19.48
CA ARG A 62 0.90 5.93 18.71
C ARG A 62 0.48 4.48 18.86
N ILE A 63 -0.15 3.94 17.83
CA ILE A 63 -0.53 2.53 17.77
C ILE A 63 0.38 1.80 16.78
N TRP A 64 0.53 0.49 16.99
CA TRP A 64 1.49 -0.31 16.22
C TRP A 64 1.03 -0.64 14.79
N VAL A 65 -0.28 -0.53 14.52
CA VAL A 65 -0.84 -0.74 13.18
C VAL A 65 -0.53 0.53 12.36
N ASP A 66 0.54 0.46 11.58
CA ASP A 66 1.13 1.57 10.83
C ASP A 66 0.18 2.15 9.79
N ASP A 67 -0.59 1.32 9.09
CA ASP A 67 -1.66 1.76 8.18
C ASP A 67 -2.62 2.74 8.88
N VAL A 68 -3.10 2.37 10.07
CA VAL A 68 -4.03 3.21 10.85
C VAL A 68 -3.32 4.41 11.46
N TRP A 69 -2.09 4.26 11.95
CA TRP A 69 -1.37 5.36 12.58
C TRP A 69 -0.93 6.43 11.58
N VAL A 70 -0.26 6.02 10.49
CA VAL A 70 0.31 6.93 9.49
C VAL A 70 -0.77 7.47 8.57
N THR A 71 -1.56 6.58 7.95
CA THR A 71 -2.57 6.99 6.97
C THR A 71 -3.94 7.25 7.59
N GLY A 72 -4.15 6.96 8.88
CA GLY A 72 -5.36 7.36 9.59
C GLY A 72 -5.11 8.57 10.47
N LEU A 73 -4.50 8.34 11.64
CA LEU A 73 -4.43 9.33 12.71
C LEU A 73 -3.56 10.55 12.37
N LEU A 74 -2.36 10.33 11.79
CA LEU A 74 -1.51 11.43 11.35
C LEU A 74 -2.13 12.15 10.15
N ALA A 75 -2.70 11.40 9.21
CA ALA A 75 -3.38 11.97 8.05
C ALA A 75 -4.58 12.85 8.43
N GLU A 76 -5.40 12.41 9.38
CA GLU A 76 -6.53 13.16 9.92
C GLU A 76 -6.08 14.47 10.59
N SER A 77 -5.02 14.42 11.40
CA SER A 77 -4.48 15.63 12.05
C SER A 77 -3.96 16.68 11.07
N LEU A 78 -3.59 16.25 9.87
CA LEU A 78 -3.14 17.08 8.76
C LEU A 78 -4.25 17.34 7.72
N GLN A 79 -5.47 16.86 7.96
CA GLN A 79 -6.63 16.99 7.08
C GLN A 79 -6.36 16.49 5.65
N LEU A 80 -5.64 15.37 5.53
CA LEU A 80 -5.31 14.77 4.23
C LEU A 80 -6.49 13.98 3.65
N GLN A 81 -6.51 13.86 2.33
CA GLN A 81 -7.46 13.02 1.60
C GLN A 81 -6.79 11.76 1.06
N HIS A 82 -7.54 10.66 1.07
CA HIS A 82 -7.10 9.39 0.51
C HIS A 82 -7.62 9.20 -0.91
N HIS A 83 -6.78 8.60 -1.75
CA HIS A 83 -7.16 8.17 -3.09
C HIS A 83 -6.96 6.66 -3.22
N HIS A 84 -7.98 5.99 -3.73
CA HIS A 84 -7.95 4.56 -4.01
C HIS A 84 -6.83 4.23 -5.00
N LEU A 85 -6.04 3.20 -4.65
CA LEU A 85 -5.06 2.60 -5.55
C LEU A 85 -5.39 1.13 -5.85
N ASP A 86 -6.60 0.66 -5.52
CA ASP A 86 -7.10 -0.71 -5.73
C ASP A 86 -6.78 -1.28 -7.11
N LEU A 87 -7.01 -0.50 -8.17
CA LEU A 87 -6.78 -0.93 -9.55
C LEU A 87 -5.29 -1.05 -9.93
N ARG A 88 -4.37 -0.68 -9.05
CA ARG A 88 -2.92 -0.71 -9.27
C ARG A 88 -2.23 -1.84 -8.51
N TYR A 89 -2.97 -2.71 -7.82
CA TYR A 89 -2.38 -3.88 -7.18
C TYR A 89 -3.30 -5.07 -7.18
N THR A 90 -2.73 -6.25 -6.93
CA THR A 90 -3.52 -7.48 -6.80
C THR A 90 -2.97 -8.39 -5.72
N TYR A 91 -3.88 -9.14 -5.09
CA TYR A 91 -3.59 -10.32 -4.27
C TYR A 91 -3.84 -11.62 -5.04
N ASP A 92 -4.37 -11.52 -6.25
CA ASP A 92 -4.74 -12.67 -7.08
C ASP A 92 -3.53 -13.12 -7.91
N HIS A 93 -2.93 -14.24 -7.52
CA HIS A 93 -1.80 -14.81 -8.24
C HIS A 93 -2.21 -15.38 -9.61
N GLU A 94 -3.47 -15.77 -9.81
CA GLU A 94 -3.93 -16.32 -11.08
C GLU A 94 -4.06 -15.24 -12.15
N GLU A 95 -4.49 -14.03 -11.78
CA GLU A 95 -4.46 -12.87 -12.70
C GLU A 95 -3.04 -12.57 -13.18
N VAL A 96 -2.08 -12.65 -12.27
CA VAL A 96 -0.66 -12.38 -12.53
C VAL A 96 -0.03 -13.48 -13.39
N LYS A 97 -0.27 -14.75 -13.06
CA LYS A 97 0.13 -15.92 -13.87
C LYS A 97 -0.50 -15.89 -15.26
N SER A 98 -1.77 -15.51 -15.34
CA SER A 98 -2.51 -15.36 -16.60
C SER A 98 -1.98 -14.21 -17.46
N TRP A 99 -1.53 -13.10 -16.85
CA TRP A 99 -0.85 -12.04 -17.58
C TRP A 99 0.53 -12.50 -18.10
N LEU A 100 1.29 -13.25 -17.29
CA LEU A 100 2.56 -13.84 -17.70
C LEU A 100 2.40 -14.79 -18.90
N SER A 101 1.35 -15.62 -18.92
CA SER A 101 1.11 -16.58 -19.99
C SER A 101 0.57 -15.95 -21.28
N ARG A 102 -0.18 -14.85 -21.19
CA ARG A 102 -0.79 -14.15 -22.34
C ARG A 102 0.19 -13.15 -22.98
N ALA A 103 1.12 -13.65 -23.78
CA ALA A 103 2.14 -12.83 -24.41
C ALA A 103 1.70 -12.14 -25.72
N ARG A 104 1.12 -10.93 -25.63
CA ARG A 104 1.66 -9.84 -26.45
C ARG A 104 2.87 -9.31 -25.70
N LEU A 105 4.05 -9.39 -26.29
CA LEU A 105 5.35 -9.04 -25.71
C LEU A 105 5.47 -7.58 -25.19
N GLN A 106 4.44 -6.75 -25.34
CA GLN A 106 4.47 -5.30 -25.19
C GLN A 106 3.48 -4.76 -24.13
N ALA A 107 2.68 -5.61 -23.47
CA ALA A 107 1.77 -5.11 -22.44
C ALA A 107 2.54 -4.79 -21.16
N ALA A 108 2.42 -3.55 -20.66
CA ALA A 108 2.90 -3.19 -19.33
C ALA A 108 2.26 -4.11 -18.27
N PRO A 109 2.93 -4.33 -17.12
CA PRO A 109 2.32 -5.04 -16.00
C PRO A 109 0.96 -4.39 -15.65
N PRO A 110 -0.11 -5.19 -15.47
CA PRO A 110 -1.44 -4.66 -15.16
C PRO A 110 -1.47 -4.00 -13.77
N TYR A 111 -0.50 -4.35 -12.92
CA TYR A 111 -0.41 -3.94 -11.53
C TYR A 111 0.97 -3.34 -11.22
N THR A 112 0.99 -2.31 -10.40
CA THR A 112 2.20 -1.69 -9.83
C THR A 112 2.71 -2.48 -8.63
N PHE A 113 1.81 -3.02 -7.80
CA PHE A 113 2.16 -3.86 -6.65
C PHE A 113 1.49 -5.22 -6.78
N VAL A 114 2.22 -6.29 -6.50
CA VAL A 114 1.70 -7.65 -6.50
C VAL A 114 2.06 -8.28 -5.17
N HIS A 115 1.07 -8.79 -4.45
CA HIS A 115 1.35 -9.68 -3.32
C HIS A 115 1.87 -11.01 -3.87
N LEU A 116 2.93 -11.53 -3.28
CA LEU A 116 3.40 -12.88 -3.54
C LEU A 116 3.22 -13.67 -2.26
N ASP A 117 2.50 -14.78 -2.34
CA ASP A 117 2.37 -15.71 -1.24
C ASP A 117 3.67 -16.50 -1.06
N THR A 118 4.40 -16.16 -0.02
CA THR A 118 5.69 -16.78 0.31
C THR A 118 5.54 -18.20 0.86
N SER A 119 4.32 -18.68 1.10
CA SER A 119 4.07 -20.08 1.46
C SER A 119 3.98 -21.00 0.23
N ASP A 120 3.74 -20.45 -0.95
CA ASP A 120 3.81 -21.17 -2.22
C ASP A 120 5.29 -21.47 -2.56
N SER A 121 5.65 -22.74 -2.73
CA SER A 121 7.04 -23.12 -3.06
C SER A 121 7.56 -22.51 -4.36
N GLU A 122 6.67 -22.09 -5.27
CA GLU A 122 7.04 -21.52 -6.58
C GLU A 122 7.16 -19.99 -6.57
N TRP A 123 6.96 -19.32 -5.42
CA TRP A 123 6.90 -17.85 -5.35
C TRP A 123 8.14 -17.16 -5.90
N HIS A 124 9.32 -17.75 -5.70
CA HIS A 124 10.59 -17.22 -6.20
C HIS A 124 10.66 -17.25 -7.74
N GLU A 125 10.17 -18.33 -8.35
CA GLU A 125 10.15 -18.47 -9.80
C GLU A 125 9.15 -17.47 -10.42
N LEU A 126 7.97 -17.34 -9.80
CA LEU A 126 7.00 -16.32 -10.18
C LEU A 126 7.58 -14.90 -10.10
N LEU A 127 8.26 -14.55 -9.01
CA LEU A 127 8.96 -13.26 -8.86
C LEU A 127 9.96 -13.02 -9.99
N ASN A 128 10.82 -14.01 -10.28
CA ASN A 128 11.84 -13.89 -11.32
C ASN A 128 11.22 -13.67 -12.71
N GLN A 129 10.13 -14.37 -13.02
CA GLN A 129 9.42 -14.19 -14.29
C GLN A 129 8.78 -12.81 -14.39
N LEU A 130 8.14 -12.33 -13.32
CA LEU A 130 7.56 -10.99 -13.26
C LEU A 130 8.62 -9.91 -13.44
N TRP A 131 9.76 -10.06 -12.75
CA TRP A 131 10.88 -9.12 -12.83
C TRP A 131 11.42 -9.01 -14.25
N LYS A 132 11.78 -10.15 -14.87
CA LYS A 132 12.26 -10.19 -16.26
C LYS A 132 11.26 -9.56 -17.22
N ARG A 133 9.97 -9.77 -16.99
CA ARG A 133 8.92 -9.21 -17.84
C ARG A 133 8.78 -7.70 -17.69
N ALA A 134 8.87 -7.19 -16.47
CA ALA A 134 8.86 -5.76 -16.19
C ALA A 134 10.09 -5.06 -16.81
N GLU A 135 11.27 -5.65 -16.72
CA GLU A 135 12.50 -5.15 -17.37
C GLU A 135 12.35 -5.07 -18.89
N LEU A 136 11.78 -6.09 -19.52
CA LEU A 136 11.53 -6.09 -20.97
C LEU A 136 10.55 -4.99 -21.38
N ALA A 137 9.45 -4.82 -20.64
CA ALA A 137 8.49 -3.75 -20.91
C ALA A 137 9.12 -2.36 -20.77
N HIS A 138 9.96 -2.14 -19.74
CA HIS A 138 10.68 -0.89 -19.54
C HIS A 138 11.68 -0.60 -20.65
N ASN A 139 12.55 -1.57 -20.98
CA ASN A 139 13.58 -1.41 -22.02
C ASN A 139 12.98 -1.17 -23.43
N ILE A 140 11.78 -1.68 -23.70
CA ILE A 140 11.05 -1.35 -24.93
C ILE A 140 10.57 0.10 -24.90
N THR A 141 10.06 0.57 -23.76
CA THR A 141 9.56 1.93 -23.58
C THR A 141 10.68 2.97 -23.71
N ASP A 142 11.87 2.71 -23.15
CA ASP A 142 13.03 3.58 -23.31
C ASP A 142 13.54 3.65 -24.76
N LYS A 143 13.38 2.57 -25.54
CA LYS A 143 13.75 2.55 -26.96
C LYS A 143 12.74 3.26 -27.87
N THR A 144 11.50 3.43 -27.42
CA THR A 144 10.45 4.13 -28.17
C THR A 144 10.30 5.60 -27.77
N VAL A 145 10.87 6.03 -26.64
CA VAL A 145 10.97 7.45 -26.27
C VAL A 145 12.32 7.99 -26.75
N SER A 146 12.37 8.47 -28.00
CA SER A 146 13.41 9.42 -28.40
C SER A 146 13.04 10.79 -27.82
N TRP A 147 13.78 11.24 -26.81
CA TRP A 147 13.74 12.66 -26.44
C TRP A 147 14.54 13.43 -27.47
N PHE A 148 13.86 13.85 -28.54
CA PHE A 148 14.36 14.67 -29.65
C PHE A 148 15.53 14.07 -30.46
#